data_AF-A0A3S1PK99-F1
#
_entry.id   AF-A0A3S1PK99-F1
#
_cell.length_a   1.000
_cell.length_b   1.000
_cell.length_c   1.000
_cell.angle_alpha   90.00
_cell.angle_beta   90.00
_cell.angle_gamma   90.00
#
_symmetry.space_group_name_H-M   'P 1'
#
loop_
_entity.id
_entity.type
_entity.pdbx_description
1 polymer ?
#
loop_
_entity_poly.entity_id
_entity_poly.type
_entity_poly.pdbx_seq_one_letter_code
_entity_poly.pdbx_strand_id
1 'polypeptide(L)'
;ILTWRSTSADAERRVAELFDTAMPRIEAFEATFKAALKLSLDQWARRQAGTLGAEPAFTRGHRIDLLKDAIAPLKSRLPPRDFKRLAQALSLIFGVEVLIVLKDIWGLDSRRTRAVAHWAAGALVRAAVAESVDEGGSPDPKAVMK
;
A
#
# COMPACT_ATOMS: atom_id res chain seq x y z
N ILE A 1 10.36 0.34 -14.88
CA ILE A 1 9.18 0.69 -14.06
C ILE A 1 8.16 -0.44 -14.20
N LEU A 2 7.52 -0.89 -13.12
CA LEU A 2 6.48 -1.93 -13.21
C LEU A 2 5.24 -1.32 -13.85
N THR A 3 4.87 -1.79 -15.04
CA THR A 3 3.59 -1.48 -15.67
C THR A 3 2.63 -2.62 -15.34
N TRP A 4 1.52 -2.29 -14.67
CA TRP A 4 0.49 -3.26 -14.29
C TRP A 4 -0.89 -2.71 -14.64
N ARG A 5 -1.80 -3.60 -15.06
CA ARG A 5 -3.21 -3.32 -15.30
C ARG A 5 -4.02 -4.56 -14.95
N SER A 6 -5.28 -4.36 -14.57
CA SER A 6 -6.25 -5.44 -14.34
C SER A 6 -7.54 -5.19 -15.12
N THR A 7 -8.14 -6.26 -15.61
CA THR A 7 -9.46 -6.29 -16.27
C THR A 7 -10.61 -6.54 -15.28
N SER A 8 -10.31 -6.89 -14.02
CA SER A 8 -11.33 -7.12 -13.00
C SER A 8 -12.03 -5.81 -12.61
N ALA A 9 -13.34 -5.87 -12.37
CA ALA A 9 -14.12 -4.79 -11.76
C ALA A 9 -14.12 -4.88 -10.22
N ASP A 10 -13.73 -6.02 -9.66
CA ASP A 10 -13.64 -6.22 -8.21
C ASP A 10 -12.31 -5.70 -7.65
N ALA A 11 -12.38 -4.78 -6.70
CA ALA A 11 -11.20 -4.09 -6.16
C ALA A 11 -10.29 -4.99 -5.34
N GLU A 12 -10.86 -5.95 -4.58
CA GLU A 12 -10.07 -6.89 -3.79
C GLU A 12 -9.23 -7.80 -4.71
N ARG A 13 -9.85 -8.32 -5.77
CA ARG A 13 -9.18 -9.10 -6.81
C ARG A 13 -8.11 -8.29 -7.54
N ARG A 14 -8.36 -7.03 -7.89
CA ARG A 14 -7.36 -6.14 -8.50
C ARG A 14 -6.14 -5.95 -7.59
N VAL A 15 -6.36 -5.76 -6.29
CA VAL A 15 -5.28 -5.64 -5.32
C VAL A 15 -4.50 -6.95 -5.22
N ALA A 16 -5.17 -8.11 -5.17
CA ALA A 16 -4.50 -9.40 -5.18
C ALA A 16 -3.63 -9.58 -6.45
N GLU A 17 -4.17 -9.32 -7.65
CA GLU A 17 -3.44 -9.41 -8.91
C GLU A 17 -2.20 -8.48 -8.97
N LEU A 18 -2.29 -7.29 -8.37
CA LEU A 18 -1.15 -6.39 -8.23
C LEU A 18 -0.06 -7.00 -7.33
N PHE A 19 -0.44 -7.58 -6.20
CA PHE A 19 0.50 -8.23 -5.28
C PHE A 19 1.14 -9.46 -5.90
N ASP A 20 0.37 -10.30 -6.59
CA ASP A 20 0.88 -11.47 -7.32
C ASP A 20 1.94 -11.08 -8.37
N THR A 21 1.72 -9.94 -9.04
CA THR A 21 2.67 -9.42 -10.03
C THR A 21 3.90 -8.78 -9.40
N ALA A 22 3.71 -8.02 -8.33
CA ALA A 22 4.76 -7.18 -7.75
C ALA A 22 5.67 -7.94 -6.79
N MET A 23 5.13 -8.79 -5.91
CA MET A 23 5.89 -9.43 -4.84
C MET A 23 7.07 -10.27 -5.33
N PRO A 24 6.94 -11.13 -6.36
CA PRO A 24 8.09 -11.87 -6.89
C PRO A 24 9.20 -10.96 -7.39
N ARG A 25 8.86 -9.79 -7.96
CA ARG A 25 9.85 -8.79 -8.40
C ARG A 25 10.48 -8.07 -7.22
N ILE A 26 9.71 -7.76 -6.18
CA ILE A 26 10.25 -7.15 -4.95
C ILE A 26 11.28 -8.11 -4.32
N GLU A 27 10.98 -9.40 -4.27
CA GLU A 27 11.93 -10.41 -3.78
C GLU A 27 13.14 -10.57 -4.70
N ALA A 28 12.94 -10.66 -6.02
CA ALA A 28 14.04 -10.80 -6.98
C ALA A 28 15.03 -9.63 -6.93
N PHE A 29 14.56 -8.42 -6.59
CA PHE A 29 15.38 -7.21 -6.47
C PHE A 29 15.52 -6.75 -5.00
N GLU A 30 15.39 -7.67 -4.04
CA GLU A 30 15.38 -7.34 -2.61
C GLU A 30 16.62 -6.56 -2.18
N ALA A 31 17.82 -6.99 -2.59
CA ALA A 31 19.08 -6.31 -2.28
C ALA A 31 19.09 -4.85 -2.78
N THR A 32 18.63 -4.61 -4.00
CA THR A 32 18.53 -3.26 -4.59
C THR A 32 17.56 -2.39 -3.80
N PHE A 33 16.39 -2.93 -3.42
CA PHE A 33 15.42 -2.16 -2.64
C PHE A 33 15.88 -1.90 -1.20
N LYS A 34 16.58 -2.85 -0.56
CA LYS A 34 17.19 -2.64 0.76
C LYS A 34 18.29 -1.58 0.70
N ALA A 35 19.11 -1.56 -0.36
CA ALA A 35 20.11 -0.51 -0.57
C ALA A 35 19.47 0.88 -0.76
N ALA A 36 18.39 0.96 -1.55
CA ALA A 36 17.62 2.18 -1.71
C ALA A 36 16.99 2.68 -0.39
N LEU A 37 16.46 1.76 0.42
CA LEU A 37 15.94 2.09 1.76
C LEU A 37 17.07 2.61 2.67
N LYS A 38 18.23 1.96 2.68
CA LYS A 38 19.40 2.42 3.46
C LYS A 38 19.80 3.84 3.07
N LEU A 39 19.90 4.14 1.77
CA LEU A 39 20.21 5.50 1.29
C LEU A 39 19.16 6.51 1.77
N SER A 40 17.88 6.16 1.67
CA SER A 40 16.77 7.01 2.14
C SER A 40 16.87 7.34 3.63
N LEU A 41 17.25 6.36 4.46
CA LEU A 41 17.42 6.54 5.91
C LEU A 41 18.67 7.38 6.23
N ASP A 42 19.78 7.14 5.52
CA ASP A 42 21.02 7.92 5.66
C ASP A 42 20.82 9.40 5.32
N GLN A 43 20.18 9.68 4.17
CA GLN A 43 19.84 11.06 3.78
C GLN A 43 18.92 11.74 4.81
N TRP A 44 17.96 11.00 5.39
CA TRP A 44 17.12 11.54 6.46
C TRP A 44 17.95 11.90 7.69
N ALA A 45 18.81 11.01 8.15
CA ALA A 45 19.66 11.23 9.34
C ALA A 45 20.61 12.42 9.14
N ARG A 46 21.28 12.51 7.99
CA ARG A 46 22.15 13.64 7.64
C ARG A 46 21.39 14.97 7.56
N ARG A 47 20.15 14.95 7.08
CA ARG A 47 19.28 16.14 7.09
C ARG A 47 18.96 16.60 8.51
N GLN A 48 18.63 15.66 9.41
CA GLN A 48 18.38 16.00 10.83
C GLN A 48 19.64 16.56 11.51
N ALA A 49 20.82 16.07 11.14
CA ALA A 49 22.09 16.54 11.65
C ALA A 49 22.59 17.85 11.00
N GLY A 50 21.90 18.40 9.99
CA GLY A 50 22.37 19.58 9.25
C GLY A 50 23.61 19.33 8.37
N THR A 51 23.93 18.06 8.08
CA THR A 51 25.13 17.63 7.33
C THR A 51 24.80 17.10 5.93
N LEU A 52 23.53 17.17 5.51
CA LEU A 52 23.13 16.83 4.15
C LEU A 52 23.63 17.92 3.20
N GLY A 53 24.35 17.50 2.16
CA GLY A 53 24.80 18.40 1.11
C GLY A 53 23.67 18.80 0.15
N ALA A 54 24.03 19.34 -1.02
CA ALA A 54 23.09 19.70 -2.08
C ALA A 54 22.56 18.51 -2.90
N GLU A 55 22.71 17.28 -2.39
CA GLU A 55 22.27 16.09 -3.09
C GLU A 55 20.74 16.03 -3.22
N PRO A 56 20.19 15.59 -4.37
CA PRO A 56 18.75 15.45 -4.53
C PRO A 56 18.16 14.48 -3.53
N ALA A 57 16.95 14.79 -3.05
CA ALA A 57 16.19 13.87 -2.23
C ALA A 57 15.91 12.59 -3.01
N PHE A 58 16.21 11.43 -2.42
CA PHE A 58 15.81 10.15 -2.98
C PHE A 58 14.27 10.05 -3.01
N THR A 59 13.70 10.04 -4.21
CA THR A 59 12.26 9.85 -4.42
C THR A 59 11.96 8.41 -4.82
N ARG A 60 10.85 7.87 -4.30
CA ARG A 60 10.40 6.52 -4.65
C ARG A 60 9.33 6.60 -5.73
N GLY A 61 9.41 5.67 -6.69
CA GLY A 61 8.64 5.70 -7.94
C GLY A 61 7.12 5.52 -7.81
N HIS A 62 6.51 4.97 -8.85
CA HIS A 62 5.05 4.96 -9.12
C HIS A 62 4.18 4.08 -8.19
N ARG A 63 4.63 3.80 -6.96
CA ARG A 63 3.90 2.97 -5.98
C ARG A 63 2.49 3.50 -5.74
N ILE A 64 2.39 4.80 -5.50
CA ILE A 64 1.12 5.46 -5.17
C ILE A 64 0.13 5.30 -6.33
N ASP A 65 0.61 5.47 -7.56
CA ASP A 65 -0.24 5.39 -8.76
C ASP A 65 -0.74 3.96 -8.97
N LEU A 66 0.15 2.95 -8.87
CA LEU A 66 -0.23 1.53 -8.95
C LEU A 66 -1.30 1.14 -7.93
N LEU A 67 -1.14 1.58 -6.68
CA LEU A 67 -2.10 1.28 -5.62
C LEU A 67 -3.45 1.95 -5.88
N LYS A 68 -3.44 3.24 -6.27
CA LYS A 68 -4.67 3.97 -6.64
C LYS A 68 -5.38 3.33 -7.84
N ASP A 69 -4.64 2.82 -8.80
CA ASP A 69 -5.18 2.13 -9.97
C ASP A 69 -5.77 0.76 -9.61
N ALA A 70 -5.17 0.05 -8.65
CA ALA A 70 -5.71 -1.21 -8.16
C ALA A 70 -7.06 -1.01 -7.47
N ILE A 71 -7.17 -0.01 -6.59
CA ILE A 71 -8.43 0.28 -5.88
C ILE A 71 -9.40 1.18 -6.66
N ALA A 72 -9.08 1.55 -7.91
CA ALA A 72 -9.86 2.50 -8.70
C ALA A 72 -11.38 2.21 -8.78
N PRO A 73 -11.86 0.94 -8.82
CA PRO A 73 -13.30 0.67 -8.82
C PRO A 73 -14.03 1.18 -7.56
N LEU A 74 -13.32 1.45 -6.47
CA LEU A 74 -13.89 1.97 -5.23
C LEU A 74 -14.10 3.49 -5.25
N LYS A 75 -13.66 4.21 -6.28
CA LYS A 75 -13.82 5.68 -6.37
C LYS A 75 -15.28 6.14 -6.30
N SER A 76 -16.22 5.33 -6.80
CA SER A 76 -17.66 5.63 -6.76
C SER A 76 -18.34 5.14 -5.48
N ARG A 77 -17.65 4.36 -4.64
CA ARG A 77 -18.19 3.73 -3.43
C ARG A 77 -17.66 4.36 -2.15
N LEU A 78 -16.42 4.84 -2.16
CA LEU A 78 -15.76 5.41 -0.99
C LEU A 78 -15.69 6.93 -1.09
N PRO A 79 -15.92 7.66 0.02
CA PRO A 79 -15.56 9.06 0.11
C PRO A 79 -14.07 9.28 -0.22
N PRO A 80 -13.68 10.44 -0.77
CA PRO A 80 -12.29 10.71 -1.15
C PRO A 80 -11.27 10.52 -0.01
N ARG A 81 -11.69 10.81 1.22
CA ARG A 81 -10.89 10.61 2.44
C ARG A 81 -10.56 9.12 2.64
N ASP A 82 -11.54 8.25 2.53
CA ASP A 82 -11.37 6.81 2.78
C ASP A 82 -10.66 6.11 1.64
N PHE A 83 -10.91 6.52 0.39
CA PHE A 83 -10.12 6.07 -0.75
C PHE A 83 -8.63 6.37 -0.55
N LYS A 84 -8.30 7.59 -0.07
CA LYS A 84 -6.91 7.97 0.23
C LYS A 84 -6.35 7.17 1.41
N ARG A 85 -7.12 6.98 2.48
CA ARG A 85 -6.74 6.18 3.65
C ARG A 85 -6.42 4.74 3.25
N LEU A 86 -7.25 4.11 2.41
CA LEU A 86 -7.00 2.76 1.91
C LEU A 86 -5.72 2.68 1.07
N ALA A 87 -5.49 3.63 0.15
CA ALA A 87 -4.26 3.67 -0.64
C ALA A 87 -3.00 3.81 0.25
N GLN A 88 -3.08 4.64 1.29
CA GLN A 88 -2.00 4.80 2.28
C GLN A 88 -1.78 3.50 3.06
N ALA A 89 -2.84 2.85 3.55
CA ALA A 89 -2.74 1.60 4.31
C ALA A 89 -2.12 0.47 3.47
N LEU A 90 -2.55 0.30 2.22
CA LEU A 90 -1.96 -0.67 1.30
C LEU A 90 -0.48 -0.36 1.02
N SER A 91 -0.08 0.91 1.02
CA SER A 91 1.33 1.29 0.79
C SER A 91 2.30 0.83 1.87
N LEU A 92 1.79 0.59 3.09
CA LEU A 92 2.57 0.05 4.22
C LEU A 92 3.06 -1.37 3.95
N ILE A 93 2.26 -2.16 3.23
CA ILE A 93 2.48 -3.59 2.98
C ILE A 93 2.88 -3.90 1.53
N PHE A 94 3.07 -2.88 0.70
CA PHE A 94 3.38 -3.04 -0.71
C PHE A 94 4.78 -2.49 -1.01
N GLY A 95 5.83 -3.27 -0.74
CA GLY A 95 7.21 -2.78 -0.84
C GLY A 95 8.25 -3.69 -0.20
N VAL A 96 9.52 -3.25 -0.18
CA VAL A 96 10.58 -3.98 0.54
C VAL A 96 10.34 -4.01 2.05
N GLU A 97 9.55 -3.06 2.56
CA GLU A 97 9.12 -3.00 3.95
C GLU A 97 8.44 -4.30 4.41
N VAL A 98 7.62 -4.91 3.53
CA VAL A 98 6.93 -6.17 3.85
C VAL A 98 7.90 -7.34 4.00
N LEU A 99 9.01 -7.34 3.23
CA LEU A 99 10.04 -8.36 3.33
C LEU A 99 10.85 -8.19 4.62
N ILE A 100 11.17 -6.96 4.99
CA ILE A 100 11.88 -6.68 6.25
C ILE A 100 11.06 -7.18 7.44
N VAL A 101 9.76 -6.86 7.48
CA VAL A 101 8.92 -7.30 8.58
C VAL A 101 8.73 -8.82 8.56
N LEU A 102 8.30 -9.40 7.45
CA LEU A 102 7.88 -10.80 7.43
C LEU A 102 9.03 -11.79 7.29
N LYS A 103 10.09 -11.46 6.55
CA LYS A 103 11.27 -12.33 6.40
C LYS A 103 12.31 -12.06 7.48
N ASP A 104 12.74 -10.81 7.65
CA ASP A 104 13.89 -10.53 8.52
C ASP A 104 13.52 -10.60 10.01
N ILE A 105 12.32 -10.14 10.41
CA ILE A 105 11.88 -10.16 11.82
C ILE A 105 11.16 -11.47 12.16
N TRP A 106 10.17 -11.87 11.36
CA TRP A 106 9.36 -13.07 11.63
C TRP A 106 9.94 -14.38 11.07
N GLY A 107 10.95 -14.33 10.19
CA GLY A 107 11.59 -15.53 9.63
C GLY A 107 10.74 -16.30 8.62
N LEU A 108 9.75 -15.68 7.98
CA LEU A 108 8.88 -16.35 7.02
C LEU A 108 9.60 -16.62 5.69
N ASP A 109 9.28 -17.76 5.06
CA ASP A 109 9.65 -18.02 3.67
C ASP A 109 8.83 -17.15 2.68
N SER A 110 9.25 -17.12 1.41
CA SER A 110 8.57 -16.36 0.35
C SER A 110 7.09 -16.72 0.15
N ARG A 111 6.70 -17.99 0.35
CA ARG A 111 5.31 -18.42 0.18
C ARG A 111 4.44 -17.88 1.31
N ARG A 112 4.90 -18.03 2.56
CA ARG A 112 4.21 -17.53 3.75
C ARG A 112 4.17 -16.00 3.78
N THR A 113 5.25 -15.35 3.39
CA THR A 113 5.32 -13.88 3.23
C THR A 113 4.23 -13.39 2.28
N ARG A 114 4.10 -14.00 1.09
CA ARG A 114 3.03 -13.67 0.14
C ARG A 114 1.64 -13.93 0.71
N ALA A 115 1.42 -15.10 1.32
CA ALA A 115 0.12 -15.45 1.88
C ALA A 115 -0.36 -14.42 2.92
N VAL A 116 0.52 -14.00 3.85
CA VAL A 116 0.20 -12.99 4.86
C VAL A 116 -0.04 -11.62 4.23
N ALA A 117 0.80 -11.20 3.27
CA ALA A 117 0.64 -9.92 2.59
C ALA A 117 -0.69 -9.84 1.81
N HIS A 118 -1.06 -10.90 1.09
CA HIS A 118 -2.34 -10.98 0.38
C HIS A 118 -3.53 -10.93 1.34
N TRP A 119 -3.47 -11.70 2.43
CA TRP A 119 -4.52 -11.70 3.44
C TRP A 119 -4.72 -10.31 4.04
N ALA A 120 -3.62 -9.63 4.40
CA ALA A 120 -3.66 -8.28 4.96
C ALA A 120 -4.20 -7.26 3.95
N ALA A 121 -3.76 -7.32 2.69
CA ALA A 121 -4.24 -6.43 1.65
C ALA A 121 -5.74 -6.59 1.39
N GLY A 122 -6.23 -7.84 1.30
CA GLY A 122 -7.66 -8.11 1.16
C GLY A 122 -8.46 -7.64 2.39
N ALA A 123 -7.94 -7.85 3.60
CA ALA A 123 -8.58 -7.37 4.83
C ALA A 123 -8.75 -5.86 4.85
N LEU A 124 -7.73 -5.09 4.42
CA LEU A 124 -7.83 -3.64 4.32
C LEU A 124 -8.89 -3.19 3.31
N VAL A 125 -8.99 -3.86 2.15
CA VAL A 125 -10.02 -3.55 1.15
C VAL A 125 -11.41 -3.83 1.70
N ARG A 126 -11.62 -4.99 2.32
CA ARG A 126 -12.92 -5.36 2.91
C ARG A 126 -13.32 -4.41 4.04
N ALA A 127 -12.39 -4.03 4.91
CA ALA A 127 -12.64 -3.08 5.99
C ALA A 127 -13.07 -1.70 5.45
N ALA A 128 -12.34 -1.17 4.45
CA ALA A 128 -12.70 0.11 3.83
C ALA A 128 -14.09 0.09 3.19
N VAL A 129 -14.47 -1.02 2.55
CA VAL A 129 -15.81 -1.18 1.98
C VAL A 129 -16.88 -1.29 3.07
N ALA A 130 -16.65 -2.08 4.13
CA ALA A 130 -17.60 -2.24 5.22
C ALA A 130 -17.89 -0.92 5.95
N GLU A 131 -16.84 -0.17 6.32
CA GLU A 131 -16.97 1.12 7.00
C GLU A 131 -17.78 2.14 6.17
N SER A 132 -17.68 2.10 4.83
CA SER A 132 -18.45 2.99 3.96
C SER A 132 -19.95 2.67 3.92
N VAL A 133 -20.32 1.41 4.14
CA VAL A 133 -21.73 0.99 4.20
C VAL A 133 -22.35 1.44 5.52
N ASP A 134 -21.58 1.38 6.62
CA ASP A 134 -22.05 1.79 7.95
C ASP A 134 -22.25 3.31 8.06
N GLU A 135 -21.37 4.13 7.46
CA GLU A 135 -21.56 5.59 7.43
C GLU A 135 -22.72 6.04 6.53
N GLY A 136 -23.09 5.26 5.51
CA GLY A 136 -24.23 5.52 4.64
C GLY A 136 -25.59 5.07 5.21
N GLY A 137 -25.60 4.30 6.31
CA GLY A 137 -26.80 3.74 6.94
C GLY A 137 -27.24 4.42 8.24
N SER A 138 -26.46 5.37 8.77
CA SER A 138 -26.84 6.09 9.99
C SER A 138 -27.76 7.27 9.64
N PRO A 139 -29.02 7.31 10.12
CA PRO A 139 -29.89 8.46 9.88
C PRO A 139 -29.24 9.72 10.45
N ASP A 140 -29.30 10.82 9.69
CA ASP A 140 -28.93 12.14 10.20
C ASP A 140 -29.77 12.42 11.46
N PRO A 141 -29.18 12.61 12.65
CA PRO A 141 -29.93 12.91 13.87
C PRO A 141 -30.73 14.21 13.77
N LYS A 142 -30.46 15.07 12.77
CA LYS A 142 -31.26 16.27 12.49
C LYS A 142 -32.53 16.01 11.66
N ALA A 143 -32.67 14.86 11.03
CA ALA A 143 -33.85 14.52 10.22
C ALA A 143 -35.02 13.94 11.05
N VAL A 144 -34.76 13.51 12.29
CA VAL A 144 -35.77 12.91 13.19
C VAL A 144 -36.51 13.97 14.04
N MET A 145 -36.09 15.24 13.97
CA MET A 145 -36.73 16.38 14.64
C MET A 145 -37.30 17.38 13.62
N LYS A 146 -38.25 16.94 12.79
CA LYS A 146 -39.18 17.84 12.10
C LYS A 146 -40.56 17.19 12.00
#